data_AF-A0A4Q3TF88-F1
#
_entry.id   AF-A0A4Q3TF88-F1
#
_cell.length_a   1.000
_cell.length_b   1.000
_cell.length_c   1.000
_cell.angle_alpha   90.00
_cell.angle_beta   90.00
_cell.angle_gamma   90.00
#
_symmetry.space_group_name_H-M   'P 1'
#
loop_
_entity.id
_entity.type
_entity.pdbx_description
1 polymer ?
#
loop_
_entity_poly.entity_id
_entity_poly.type
_entity_poly.pdbx_seq_one_letter_code
_entity_poly.pdbx_strand_id
1 'polypeptide(L)'
;MSSPSAVSLYDARPFFEKALQHGVQHGIIGPEKIEAMRVDGAKGLVQIARYFGNEFLRPELEKARDRMVNLISLYLESSCDGDVQRAAESLRDFSLLSRSKGGSDMLKA
;
A
#
# COMPACT_ATOMS: atom_id res chain seq x y z
N MET A 1 44.32 0.13 -6.39
CA MET A 1 43.10 0.58 -7.10
C MET A 1 41.92 0.25 -6.19
N SER A 2 41.31 1.24 -5.55
CA SER A 2 40.14 1.04 -4.69
C SER A 2 38.89 1.10 -5.54
N SER A 3 38.10 0.03 -5.56
CA SER A 3 36.79 -0.01 -6.20
C SER A 3 35.85 1.00 -5.53
N PRO A 4 35.06 1.77 -6.30
CA PRO A 4 34.08 2.67 -5.71
C PRO A 4 33.01 1.84 -4.98
N SER A 5 32.85 2.07 -3.68
CA SER A 5 31.72 1.54 -2.92
C SER A 5 30.44 2.11 -3.51
N ALA A 6 29.62 1.25 -4.11
CA ALA A 6 28.29 1.62 -4.56
C ALA A 6 27.44 1.97 -3.34
N VAL A 7 27.23 3.26 -3.11
CA VAL A 7 26.27 3.75 -2.12
C VAL A 7 24.89 3.41 -2.67
N SER A 8 24.27 2.35 -2.14
CA SER A 8 22.88 2.04 -2.46
C SER A 8 22.01 3.15 -1.87
N LEU A 9 21.29 3.87 -2.73
CA LEU A 9 20.31 4.86 -2.31
C LEU A 9 19.21 4.12 -1.54
N TYR A 10 19.15 4.34 -0.23
CA TYR A 10 18.10 3.77 0.60
C TYR A 10 16.76 4.44 0.25
N ASP A 11 15.88 3.67 -0.36
CA ASP A 11 14.52 4.10 -0.65
C ASP A 11 13.62 3.82 0.56
N ALA A 12 13.32 4.87 1.33
CA ALA A 12 12.54 4.83 2.56
C ALA A 12 11.01 4.68 2.35
N ARG A 13 10.53 4.68 1.10
CA ARG A 13 9.10 4.60 0.82
C ARG A 13 8.52 3.27 1.28
N PRO A 14 7.24 3.22 1.70
CA PRO A 14 6.54 1.96 1.93
C PRO A 14 6.52 1.10 0.67
N PHE A 15 6.58 -0.22 0.82
CA PHE A 15 6.62 -1.14 -0.32
C PHE A 15 5.39 -0.98 -1.24
N PHE A 16 4.22 -0.68 -0.68
CA PHE A 16 3.02 -0.31 -1.45
C PHE A 16 3.27 0.86 -2.41
N GLU A 17 3.94 1.91 -1.95
CA GLU A 17 4.20 3.10 -2.77
C GLU A 17 5.18 2.76 -3.90
N LYS A 18 6.21 1.94 -3.63
CA LYS A 18 7.16 1.47 -4.66
C LYS A 18 6.43 0.69 -5.75
N ALA A 19 5.58 -0.26 -5.37
CA ALA A 19 4.78 -1.06 -6.30
C ALA A 19 3.79 -0.21 -7.10
N LEU A 20 3.10 0.74 -6.46
CA LEU A 20 2.18 1.64 -7.15
C LEU A 20 2.91 2.52 -8.18
N GLN A 21 4.03 3.14 -7.79
CA GLN A 21 4.81 3.97 -8.70
C GLN A 21 5.38 3.17 -9.87
N HIS A 22 5.94 1.99 -9.60
CA HIS A 22 6.42 1.09 -10.64
C HIS A 22 5.30 0.71 -11.61
N GLY A 23 4.15 0.33 -11.08
CA GLY A 23 2.99 -0.07 -11.87
C GLY A 23 2.46 1.04 -12.77
N VAL A 24 2.45 2.30 -12.30
CA VAL A 24 2.08 3.45 -13.12
C VAL A 24 3.14 3.71 -14.21
N GLN A 25 4.42 3.71 -13.84
CA GLN A 25 5.52 3.99 -14.79
C GLN A 25 5.60 2.95 -15.92
N HIS A 26 5.30 1.69 -15.64
CA HIS A 26 5.37 0.59 -16.60
C HIS A 26 4.01 0.28 -17.27
N GLY A 27 2.97 1.08 -17.01
CA GLY A 27 1.64 0.91 -17.62
C GLY A 27 0.84 -0.30 -17.11
N ILE A 28 1.26 -0.94 -16.02
CA ILE A 28 0.55 -2.05 -15.36
C ILE A 28 -0.73 -1.52 -14.67
N ILE A 29 -0.64 -0.32 -14.09
CA ILE A 29 -1.73 0.35 -13.39
C ILE A 29 -2.16 1.57 -14.23
N GLY A 30 -3.28 1.41 -14.93
CA GLY A 30 -3.90 2.49 -15.71
C GLY A 30 -4.74 3.46 -14.87
N PRO A 31 -5.21 4.57 -15.48
CA PRO A 31 -5.97 5.61 -14.80
C PRO A 31 -7.29 5.10 -14.20
N GLU A 32 -8.01 4.20 -14.89
CA GLU A 32 -9.24 3.60 -14.35
C GLU A 32 -8.97 2.86 -13.02
N LYS A 33 -7.86 2.13 -12.96
CA LYS A 33 -7.47 1.40 -11.74
C LYS A 33 -7.07 2.35 -10.62
N ILE A 34 -6.41 3.46 -10.93
CA ILE A 34 -6.12 4.54 -9.97
C ILE A 34 -7.43 5.08 -9.37
N GLU A 35 -8.45 5.33 -10.20
CA GLU A 35 -9.74 5.80 -9.69
C GLU A 35 -10.44 4.75 -8.82
N ALA A 36 -10.42 3.48 -9.22
CA ALA A 36 -10.95 2.40 -8.40
C ALA A 36 -10.25 2.32 -7.02
N MET A 37 -8.92 2.49 -7.00
CA MET A 37 -8.14 2.54 -5.75
C MET A 37 -8.53 3.74 -4.87
N ARG A 38 -8.79 4.92 -5.45
CA ARG A 38 -9.26 6.09 -4.70
C ARG A 38 -10.63 5.85 -4.07
N VAL A 39 -11.55 5.26 -4.83
CA VAL A 39 -12.88 4.90 -4.33
C VAL A 39 -12.78 3.90 -3.18
N ASP A 40 -11.91 2.89 -3.30
CA ASP A 40 -11.71 1.90 -2.23
C ASP A 40 -11.04 2.49 -0.99
N GLY A 41 -10.05 3.37 -1.16
CA GLY A 41 -9.44 4.12 -0.06
C GLY A 41 -10.46 4.97 0.69
N ALA A 42 -11.35 5.66 -0.04
CA ALA A 42 -12.44 6.45 0.55
C ALA A 42 -13.42 5.57 1.36
N LYS A 43 -13.79 4.39 0.84
CA LYS A 43 -14.63 3.43 1.58
C LYS A 43 -13.98 2.99 2.89
N GLY A 44 -12.67 2.71 2.88
CA GLY A 44 -11.92 2.35 4.08
C GLY A 44 -11.96 3.47 5.13
N LEU A 45 -11.73 4.72 4.71
CA LEU A 45 -11.81 5.88 5.60
C LEU A 45 -13.22 6.09 6.18
N VAL A 46 -14.28 5.91 5.38
CA VAL A 46 -15.66 6.03 5.87
C VAL A 46 -16.00 4.94 6.90
N GLN A 47 -15.55 3.70 6.70
CA GLN A 47 -15.73 2.62 7.67
C GLN A 47 -15.06 2.95 9.01
N ILE A 48 -13.87 3.52 8.94
CA ILE A 48 -13.09 3.93 10.12
C ILE A 48 -13.74 5.13 10.81
N ALA A 49 -14.22 6.12 10.05
CA ALA A 49 -14.91 7.28 10.61
C ALA A 49 -16.16 6.89 11.40
N ARG A 50 -16.94 5.94 10.88
CA ARG A 50 -18.13 5.39 11.57
C ARG A 50 -17.79 4.69 12.87
N TYR A 51 -16.59 4.13 12.99
CA TYR A 51 -16.13 3.49 14.21
C TYR A 51 -15.74 4.51 15.30
N PHE A 52 -15.05 5.60 14.92
CA PHE A 52 -14.49 6.53 15.89
C PHE A 52 -15.45 7.64 16.35
N GLY A 53 -16.31 8.19 15.49
CA GLY A 53 -17.45 9.05 15.85
C GLY A 53 -17.22 10.19 16.87
N ASN A 54 -15.99 10.71 17.01
CA ASN A 54 -15.60 11.62 18.09
C ASN A 54 -14.84 12.87 17.58
N GLU A 55 -14.53 13.80 18.48
CA GLU A 55 -13.81 15.05 18.17
C GLU A 55 -12.37 14.87 17.63
N PHE A 56 -11.79 13.68 17.80
CA PHE A 56 -10.46 13.30 17.31
C PHE A 56 -10.50 12.55 15.97
N LEU A 57 -11.62 12.63 15.24
CA LEU A 57 -11.82 11.90 13.99
C LEU A 57 -10.68 12.13 12.98
N ARG A 58 -10.19 13.36 12.81
CA ARG A 58 -9.12 13.65 11.85
C ARG A 58 -7.80 12.94 12.20
N PRO A 59 -7.22 13.12 13.40
CA PRO A 59 -6.04 12.36 13.82
C PRO A 59 -6.18 10.84 13.68
N GLU A 60 -7.36 10.30 14.01
CA GLU A 60 -7.61 8.86 13.89
C GLU A 60 -7.71 8.39 12.43
N LEU A 61 -8.27 9.20 11.53
CA LEU A 61 -8.27 8.92 10.10
C LEU A 61 -6.86 8.96 9.49
N GLU A 62 -6.00 9.88 9.94
CA GLU A 62 -4.60 9.96 9.51
C GLU A 62 -3.83 8.69 9.94
N LYS A 63 -3.93 8.29 11.22
CA LYS A 63 -3.33 7.03 11.71
C LYS A 63 -3.86 5.81 10.99
N ALA A 64 -5.17 5.79 10.71
CA ALA A 64 -5.81 4.71 9.99
C ALA A 64 -5.31 4.57 8.55
N ARG A 65 -5.11 5.69 7.85
CA ARG A 65 -4.49 5.70 6.52
C ARG A 65 -3.09 5.11 6.57
N ASP A 66 -2.28 5.55 7.52
CA ASP A 66 -0.89 5.07 7.66
C ASP A 66 -0.87 3.56 7.98
N ARG A 67 -1.77 3.10 8.85
CA ARG A 67 -1.96 1.67 9.12
C ARG A 67 -2.37 0.90 7.87
N MET A 68 -3.28 1.43 7.05
CA MET A 68 -3.71 0.79 5.81
C MET A 68 -2.52 0.63 4.84
N VAL A 69 -1.68 1.66 4.68
CA VAL A 69 -0.46 1.61 3.86
C VAL A 69 0.50 0.54 4.38
N ASN A 70 0.69 0.46 5.70
CA ASN A 70 1.58 -0.54 6.32
C ASN A 70 1.07 -1.97 6.12
N LEU A 71 -0.24 -2.21 6.29
CA LEU A 71 -0.82 -3.54 6.09
C LEU A 71 -0.76 -3.99 4.63
N ILE A 72 -1.03 -3.09 3.69
CA ILE A 72 -0.91 -3.40 2.26
C ILE A 72 0.57 -3.67 1.91
N SER A 73 1.50 -2.86 2.44
CA SER A 73 2.94 -3.07 2.22
C SER A 73 3.39 -4.44 2.73
N LEU A 74 3.05 -4.77 3.98
CA LEU A 74 3.34 -6.08 4.59
C LEU A 74 2.84 -7.23 3.73
N TYR A 75 1.58 -7.16 3.30
CA TYR A 75 0.98 -8.21 2.49
C TYR A 75 1.66 -8.35 1.13
N LEU A 76 1.91 -7.25 0.43
CA LEU A 76 2.53 -7.28 -0.89
C LEU A 76 3.98 -7.76 -0.79
N GLU A 77 4.74 -7.27 0.17
CA GLU A 77 6.13 -7.67 0.37
C GLU A 77 6.24 -9.17 0.66
N SER A 78 5.37 -9.70 1.52
CA SER A 78 5.36 -11.12 1.85
C SER A 78 4.81 -12.01 0.73
N SER A 79 3.73 -11.62 0.05
CA SER A 79 3.09 -12.47 -0.97
C SER A 79 3.76 -12.39 -2.34
N CYS A 80 4.56 -11.35 -2.57
CA CYS A 80 5.31 -11.15 -3.80
C CYS A 80 6.83 -11.33 -3.62
N ASP A 81 7.29 -11.80 -2.45
CA ASP A 81 8.71 -12.02 -2.15
C ASP A 81 9.58 -10.75 -2.34
N GLY A 82 9.01 -9.58 -2.05
CA GLY A 82 9.66 -8.28 -2.29
C GLY A 82 9.77 -7.87 -3.77
N ASP A 83 9.19 -8.63 -4.70
CA ASP A 83 9.17 -8.30 -6.13
C ASP A 83 8.15 -7.19 -6.44
N VAL A 84 8.66 -6.05 -6.87
CA VAL A 84 7.86 -4.83 -7.14
C VAL A 84 6.97 -4.99 -8.38
N GLN A 85 7.39 -5.77 -9.38
CA GLN A 85 6.60 -6.07 -10.58
C GLN A 85 5.39 -6.93 -10.21
N ARG A 86 5.61 -8.03 -9.49
CA ARG A 86 4.54 -8.91 -9.00
C ARG A 86 3.61 -8.18 -8.05
N ALA A 87 4.13 -7.28 -7.22
CA ALA A 87 3.33 -6.43 -6.36
C ALA A 87 2.45 -5.44 -7.15
N ALA A 88 2.97 -4.85 -8.23
CA ALA A 88 2.19 -3.99 -9.12
C ALA A 88 1.07 -4.77 -9.84
N GLU A 89 1.34 -6.00 -10.27
CA GLU A 89 0.32 -6.91 -10.84
C GLU A 89 -0.75 -7.27 -9.81
N SER A 90 -0.35 -7.59 -8.56
CA SER A 90 -1.27 -7.81 -7.44
C SER A 90 -2.14 -6.58 -7.15
N LEU A 91 -1.56 -5.37 -7.25
CA LEU A 91 -2.32 -4.13 -7.11
C LEU A 91 -3.30 -3.92 -8.27
N ARG A 92 -2.96 -4.28 -9.50
CA ARG A 92 -3.85 -4.24 -10.67
C ARG A 92 -5.03 -5.21 -10.50
N ASP A 93 -4.76 -6.42 -10.05
CA ASP A 93 -5.74 -7.52 -10.07
C ASP A 93 -6.70 -7.50 -8.87
N PHE A 94 -6.31 -6.86 -7.76
CA PHE A 94 -7.08 -6.89 -6.52
C PHE A 94 -7.36 -5.49 -5.94
N SER A 95 -8.31 -5.39 -5.01
CA SER A 95 -8.66 -4.13 -4.33
C SER A 95 -7.72 -3.84 -3.15
N LEU A 96 -7.50 -2.56 -2.84
CA LEU A 96 -6.69 -2.15 -1.68
C LEU A 96 -7.25 -2.71 -0.37
N LEU A 97 -8.58 -2.76 -0.24
CA LEU A 97 -9.25 -3.31 0.95
C LEU A 97 -8.93 -4.79 1.13
N SER A 98 -8.90 -5.58 0.06
CA SER A 98 -8.55 -7.01 0.15
C SER A 98 -7.08 -7.22 0.56
N ARG A 99 -6.16 -6.39 0.07
CA ARG A 99 -4.73 -6.45 0.42
C ARG A 99 -4.51 -6.01 1.88
N SER A 100 -5.17 -4.93 2.31
CA SER A 100 -5.15 -4.46 3.69
C SER A 100 -5.69 -5.52 4.65
N LYS A 101 -6.79 -6.19 4.29
CA LYS A 101 -7.33 -7.32 5.03
C LYS A 101 -6.33 -8.48 5.12
N GLY A 102 -5.70 -8.86 4.00
CA GLY A 102 -4.68 -9.91 3.98
C GLY A 102 -3.53 -9.61 4.94
N GLY A 103 -3.01 -8.38 4.93
CA GLY A 103 -1.98 -7.95 5.88
C GLY A 103 -2.45 -7.98 7.33
N SER A 104 -3.70 -7.58 7.59
CA SER A 104 -4.28 -7.67 8.94
C SER A 104 -4.43 -9.11 9.43
N ASP A 105 -4.74 -10.06 8.54
CA ASP A 105 -4.91 -11.46 8.89
C ASP A 105 -3.55 -12.13 9.13
N MET A 106 -2.48 -11.71 8.44
CA MET A 106 -1.10 -12.14 8.72
C MET A 106 -0.62 -11.74 10.13
N LEU A 107 -1.04 -10.59 10.66
CA LEU A 107 -0.66 -10.16 12.01
C LEU A 107 -1.36 -10.95 13.14
N LYS A 108 -2.37 -11.75 12.82
CA LYS A 108 -3.12 -12.57 13.78
C LYS A 108 -2.67 -14.04 13.82
N ALA A 109 -1.89 -14.46 12.82
CA ALA A 109 -1.35 -15.81 12.68
C ALA A 109 -0.08 -15.97 13.53
#